data_AF-A0A6V8DLT1-F1
#
_entry.id   AF-A0A6V8DLT1-F1
#
_cell.length_a   1.000
_cell.length_b   1.000
_cell.length_c   1.000
_cell.angle_alpha   90.00
_cell.angle_beta   90.00
_cell.angle_gamma   90.00
#
_symmetry.space_group_name_H-M   'P 1'
#
loop_
_entity.id
_entity.type
_entity.pdbx_description
1 polymer ?
#
loop_
_entity_poly.entity_id
_entity_poly.type
_entity_poly.pdbx_seq_one_letter_code
_entity_poly.pdbx_strand_id
1 'polypeptide(L)'
;EGFNLEIIQIEVSGDQIVGNTINFQTSINNSQSSVGSARMCYDETCSAYVMMPGATSSSSGYFDLDLDIQLQEAGPLDIRIEWIGTEDGESGTLNLYETIIVLERDYNSSDYQVQSFFVVLSVLLVLSFLVNRLWGKESMRP
;
A
#
# COMPACT_ATOMS: atom_id res chain seq x y z
N GLU A 1 -31.30 -15.48 13.49
CA GLU A 1 -30.10 -15.26 14.32
C GLU A 1 -28.91 -15.86 13.60
N GLY A 2 -27.73 -15.31 13.85
CA GLY A 2 -26.48 -15.60 13.16
C GLY A 2 -25.87 -14.34 12.56
N PHE A 3 -24.84 -14.56 11.74
CA PHE A 3 -24.09 -13.52 11.05
C PHE A 3 -24.16 -13.74 9.54
N ASN A 4 -24.35 -12.67 8.78
CA ASN A 4 -24.21 -12.71 7.33
C ASN A 4 -23.61 -11.38 6.86
N LEU A 5 -22.29 -11.41 6.63
CA LEU A 5 -21.47 -10.23 6.38
C LEU A 5 -21.30 -10.02 4.88
N GLU A 6 -21.65 -8.81 4.44
CA GLU A 6 -21.48 -8.36 3.07
C GLU A 6 -20.61 -7.11 3.05
N ILE A 7 -19.55 -7.13 2.23
CA ILE A 7 -18.68 -5.98 2.03
C ILE A 7 -19.39 -5.01 1.08
N ILE A 8 -19.55 -3.78 1.52
CA ILE A 8 -20.24 -2.73 0.77
C ILE A 8 -19.24 -1.84 0.05
N GLN A 9 -18.13 -1.54 0.71
CA GLN A 9 -17.11 -0.64 0.18
C GLN A 9 -15.72 -1.06 0.67
N ILE A 10 -14.73 -0.84 -0.20
CA ILE A 10 -13.31 -0.91 0.12
C ILE A 10 -12.67 0.39 -0.36
N GLU A 11 -11.91 1.02 0.52
CA GLU A 11 -11.14 2.22 0.24
C GLU A 11 -9.70 2.02 0.69
N VAL A 12 -8.76 2.53 -0.11
CA VAL A 12 -7.33 2.35 0.12
C VAL A 12 -6.66 3.68 -0.10
N SER A 13 -6.02 4.19 0.94
CA SER A 13 -5.29 5.44 0.91
C SER A 13 -3.79 5.22 1.04
N GLY A 14 -3.00 5.92 0.21
CA GLY A 14 -1.54 5.83 0.18
C GLY A 14 -0.99 5.05 -1.00
N ASP A 15 0.31 5.21 -1.23
CA ASP A 15 1.01 4.58 -2.34
C ASP A 15 1.28 3.10 -2.05
N GLN A 16 0.78 2.22 -2.93
CA GLN A 16 0.89 0.75 -2.82
C GLN A 16 2.28 0.25 -3.27
N ILE A 17 3.33 0.80 -2.67
CA ILE A 17 4.72 0.50 -2.99
C ILE A 17 5.41 -0.08 -1.75
N VAL A 18 6.23 -1.11 -1.94
CA VAL A 18 7.05 -1.69 -0.87
C VAL A 18 7.80 -0.61 -0.09
N GLY A 19 7.72 -0.71 1.23
CA GLY A 19 8.31 0.19 2.21
C GLY A 19 7.46 1.41 2.56
N ASN A 20 6.27 1.56 1.98
CA ASN A 20 5.29 2.57 2.38
C ASN A 20 4.25 1.98 3.35
N THR A 21 3.49 2.85 4.00
CA THR A 21 2.31 2.47 4.78
C THR A 21 1.07 2.92 4.03
N ILE A 22 0.10 2.02 3.89
CA ILE A 22 -1.23 2.34 3.38
C ILE A 22 -2.25 2.26 4.52
N ASN A 23 -3.35 2.95 4.35
CA ASN A 23 -4.53 2.81 5.19
C ASN A 23 -5.61 2.08 4.39
N PHE A 24 -6.07 0.94 4.90
CA PHE A 24 -7.13 0.13 4.30
C PHE A 24 -8.41 0.29 5.11
N GLN A 25 -9.49 0.66 4.43
CA GLN A 25 -10.81 0.84 5.01
C GLN A 25 -11.83 -0.04 4.32
N THR A 26 -12.73 -0.62 5.11
CA THR A 26 -13.86 -1.36 4.55
C THR A 26 -15.13 -1.16 5.36
N SER A 27 -16.24 -1.03 4.64
CA SER A 27 -17.58 -0.90 5.21
C SER A 27 -18.36 -2.17 4.97
N ILE A 28 -18.99 -2.69 6.02
CA ILE A 28 -19.60 -4.02 6.02
C ILE A 28 -21.02 -3.93 6.58
N ASN A 29 -21.93 -4.71 6.01
CA ASN A 29 -23.26 -4.93 6.54
C ASN A 29 -23.41 -6.35 7.09
N ASN A 30 -23.88 -6.46 8.32
CA ASN A 30 -24.46 -7.69 8.86
C ASN A 30 -25.97 -7.70 8.59
N SER A 31 -26.43 -8.61 7.74
CA SER A 31 -27.86 -8.74 7.41
C SER A 31 -28.65 -9.65 8.35
N GLN A 32 -27.99 -10.26 9.35
CA GLN A 32 -28.61 -11.11 10.35
C GLN A 32 -28.61 -10.44 11.73
N SER A 33 -29.45 -10.94 12.64
CA SER A 33 -29.78 -10.27 13.90
C SER A 33 -28.74 -10.39 15.02
N SER A 34 -27.73 -11.27 14.92
CA SER A 34 -26.76 -11.43 16.01
C SER A 34 -25.77 -10.27 16.07
N VAL A 35 -25.38 -9.92 17.30
CA VAL A 35 -24.42 -8.84 17.60
C VAL A 35 -23.07 -9.45 17.95
N GLY A 36 -21.99 -8.85 17.47
CA GLY A 36 -20.64 -9.32 17.73
C GLY A 36 -19.61 -8.20 17.76
N SER A 37 -18.35 -8.59 17.62
CA SER A 37 -17.25 -7.70 17.34
C SER A 37 -16.43 -8.24 16.18
N ALA A 38 -15.89 -7.35 15.35
CA ALA A 38 -15.07 -7.71 14.21
C ALA A 38 -13.75 -6.94 14.24
N ARG A 39 -12.71 -7.48 13.61
CA ARG A 39 -11.43 -6.81 13.36
C ARG A 39 -10.90 -7.20 11.99
N MET A 40 -10.06 -6.36 11.43
CA MET A 40 -9.34 -6.62 10.19
C MET A 40 -7.90 -6.97 10.49
N CYS A 41 -7.35 -7.96 9.80
CA CYS A 41 -5.99 -8.45 9.98
C CYS A 41 -5.29 -8.56 8.64
N TYR A 42 -4.01 -8.20 8.63
CA TYR A 42 -3.04 -8.49 7.59
C TYR A 42 -1.85 -9.17 8.26
N ASP A 43 -1.60 -10.44 7.90
CA ASP A 43 -0.64 -11.30 8.57
C ASP A 43 -0.85 -11.32 10.11
N GLU A 44 0.15 -10.93 10.90
CA GLU A 44 0.05 -10.81 12.37
C GLU A 44 -0.46 -9.44 12.84
N THR A 45 -0.61 -8.47 11.95
CA THR A 45 -1.07 -7.11 12.28
C THR A 45 -2.58 -7.05 12.20
N CYS A 46 -3.26 -6.72 13.31
CA CYS A 46 -4.70 -6.60 13.36
C CYS A 46 -5.15 -5.24 13.89
N SER A 47 -6.30 -4.77 13.41
CA SER A 47 -7.02 -3.62 13.96
C SER A 47 -7.56 -3.94 15.36
N ALA A 48 -8.00 -2.91 16.06
CA ALA A 48 -8.84 -3.10 17.22
C ALA A 48 -10.17 -3.78 16.82
N TYR A 49 -10.78 -4.48 17.78
CA TYR A 49 -12.14 -4.95 17.63
C TYR A 49 -13.10 -3.76 17.62
N VAL A 50 -14.00 -3.73 16.63
CA VAL A 50 -15.12 -2.81 16.56
C VAL A 50 -16.41 -3.58 16.78
N MET A 51 -17.43 -2.89 17.30
CA MET A 51 -18.75 -3.46 17.48
C MET A 51 -19.40 -3.72 16.12
N MET A 52 -19.92 -4.93 15.95
CA MET A 52 -20.66 -5.37 14.78
C MET A 52 -22.15 -5.49 15.16
N PRO A 53 -22.99 -4.53 14.74
CA PRO A 53 -24.41 -4.57 15.07
C PRO A 53 -25.13 -5.72 14.35
N GLY A 54 -26.24 -6.17 14.94
CA GLY A 54 -27.21 -7.02 14.27
C GLY A 54 -28.17 -6.20 13.40
N ALA A 55 -28.75 -6.83 12.38
CA ALA A 55 -29.80 -6.24 11.58
C ALA A 55 -31.09 -6.01 12.40
N THR A 56 -31.77 -4.91 12.09
CA THR A 56 -33.10 -4.57 12.62
C THR A 56 -34.17 -4.81 11.55
N SER A 57 -35.45 -4.61 11.89
CA SER A 57 -36.55 -4.67 10.92
C SER A 57 -36.45 -3.63 9.80
N SER A 58 -35.61 -2.60 9.96
CA SER A 58 -35.52 -1.46 9.04
C SER A 58 -34.14 -1.24 8.42
N SER A 59 -33.09 -1.92 8.92
CA SER A 59 -31.72 -1.71 8.43
C SER A 59 -30.81 -2.90 8.74
N SER A 60 -29.81 -3.10 7.89
CA SER A 60 -28.66 -3.96 8.21
C SER A 60 -27.81 -3.36 9.33
N GLY A 61 -27.04 -4.20 10.02
CA GLY A 61 -26.04 -3.78 10.98
C GLY A 61 -24.78 -3.30 10.28
N TYR A 62 -24.66 -2.00 10.08
CA TYR A 62 -23.52 -1.37 9.41
C TYR A 62 -22.35 -1.15 10.38
N PHE A 63 -21.13 -1.43 9.94
CA PHE A 63 -19.90 -1.11 10.67
C PHE A 63 -18.71 -0.93 9.72
N ASP A 64 -17.69 -0.21 10.19
CA ASP A 64 -16.46 0.07 9.46
C ASP A 64 -15.24 -0.57 10.14
N LEU A 65 -14.29 -1.02 9.34
CA LEU A 65 -12.98 -1.49 9.77
C LEU A 65 -11.89 -0.67 9.09
N ASP A 66 -10.83 -0.40 9.84
CA ASP A 66 -9.68 0.39 9.42
C ASP A 66 -8.39 -0.29 9.90
N LEU A 67 -7.40 -0.39 9.03
CA LEU A 67 -6.08 -0.94 9.34
C LEU A 67 -4.98 -0.21 8.57
N ASP A 68 -4.01 0.30 9.30
CA ASP A 68 -2.74 0.75 8.73
C ASP A 68 -1.83 -0.45 8.48
N ILE A 69 -1.36 -0.60 7.24
CA ILE A 69 -0.56 -1.73 6.78
C ILE A 69 0.78 -1.22 6.27
N GLN A 70 1.87 -1.69 6.88
CA GLN A 70 3.21 -1.48 6.35
C GLN A 70 3.51 -2.52 5.26
N LEU A 71 3.77 -2.05 4.04
CA LEU A 71 3.99 -2.91 2.87
C LEU A 71 5.41 -3.43 2.85
N GLN A 72 5.62 -4.69 3.20
CA GLN A 72 6.95 -5.30 3.30
C GLN A 72 7.37 -6.05 2.04
N GLU A 73 6.40 -6.62 1.32
CA GLU A 73 6.62 -7.45 0.14
C GLU A 73 5.71 -7.01 -1.00
N ALA A 74 6.16 -7.24 -2.24
CA ALA A 74 5.35 -7.00 -3.42
C ALA A 74 4.41 -8.19 -3.68
N GLY A 75 3.29 -7.94 -4.35
CA GLY A 75 2.28 -8.95 -4.64
C GLY A 75 0.91 -8.64 -4.01
N PRO A 76 -0.01 -9.62 -4.02
CA PRO A 76 -1.36 -9.41 -3.51
C PRO A 76 -1.36 -9.28 -1.99
N LEU A 77 -2.14 -8.34 -1.46
CA LEU A 77 -2.42 -8.26 -0.02
C LEU A 77 -3.51 -9.27 0.35
N ASP A 78 -3.20 -10.16 1.30
CA ASP A 78 -4.16 -11.08 1.89
C ASP A 78 -4.71 -10.49 3.19
N ILE A 79 -5.88 -9.87 3.10
CA ILE A 79 -6.56 -9.24 4.23
C ILE A 79 -7.68 -10.15 4.70
N ARG A 80 -7.80 -10.34 6.01
CA ARG A 80 -8.83 -11.16 6.64
C ARG A 80 -9.61 -10.36 7.65
N ILE A 81 -10.93 -10.48 7.60
CA ILE A 81 -11.83 -10.01 8.65
C ILE A 81 -12.12 -11.17 9.58
N GLU A 82 -11.92 -10.97 10.88
CA GLU A 82 -12.23 -11.95 11.93
C GLU A 82 -13.34 -11.39 12.79
N TRP A 83 -14.32 -12.22 13.15
CA TRP A 83 -15.43 -11.79 14.00
C TRP A 83 -15.76 -12.82 15.08
N ILE A 84 -16.31 -12.31 16.18
CA ILE A 84 -16.73 -13.09 17.35
C ILE A 84 -18.09 -12.56 17.81
N GLY A 85 -19.07 -13.45 17.92
CA GLY A 85 -20.42 -13.17 18.41
C GLY A 85 -20.45 -13.03 19.92
N THR A 86 -21.32 -12.14 20.41
CA THR A 86 -21.40 -11.79 21.84
C THR A 86 -22.17 -12.83 22.67
N GLU A 87 -23.16 -13.48 22.08
CA GLU A 87 -24.12 -14.32 22.81
C GLU A 87 -23.75 -15.81 22.76
N ASP A 88 -23.47 -16.32 21.56
CA ASP A 88 -23.25 -17.76 21.35
C ASP A 88 -21.77 -18.15 21.23
N GLY A 89 -20.87 -17.15 21.25
CA GLY A 89 -19.43 -17.34 21.02
C GLY A 89 -19.09 -17.84 19.60
N GLU A 90 -20.07 -17.82 18.68
CA GLU A 90 -19.85 -18.12 17.27
C GLU A 90 -18.75 -17.19 16.73
N SER A 91 -17.83 -17.73 15.94
CA SER A 91 -16.74 -16.95 15.38
C SER A 91 -16.47 -17.40 13.96
N GLY A 92 -15.98 -16.48 13.13
CA GLY A 92 -15.67 -16.78 11.76
C GLY A 92 -14.63 -15.84 11.17
N THR A 93 -14.25 -16.17 9.95
CA THR A 93 -13.27 -15.41 9.17
C THR A 93 -13.77 -15.21 7.75
N LEU A 94 -13.56 -14.01 7.20
CA LEU A 94 -13.85 -13.65 5.81
C LEU A 94 -12.56 -13.13 5.18
N ASN A 95 -12.09 -13.80 4.12
CA ASN A 95 -10.87 -13.39 3.42
C ASN A 95 -11.20 -12.47 2.24
N LEU A 96 -10.48 -11.36 2.14
CA LEU A 96 -10.55 -10.36 1.08
C LEU A 96 -9.40 -10.63 0.09
N TYR A 97 -9.54 -11.69 -0.70
CA TYR A 97 -8.49 -12.08 -1.63
C TYR A 97 -8.26 -11.06 -2.75
N GLU A 98 -6.99 -10.81 -3.06
CA GLU A 98 -6.50 -10.12 -4.28
C GLU A 98 -7.11 -8.75 -4.57
N THR A 99 -7.62 -8.04 -3.55
CA THR A 99 -8.23 -6.73 -3.78
C THR A 99 -7.19 -5.65 -4.14
N ILE A 100 -5.93 -5.84 -3.71
CA ILE A 100 -4.84 -4.88 -3.89
C ILE A 100 -3.56 -5.60 -4.28
N ILE A 101 -2.80 -5.00 -5.19
CA ILE A 101 -1.48 -5.47 -5.62
C ILE A 101 -0.43 -4.43 -5.23
N VAL A 102 0.53 -4.83 -4.41
CA VAL A 102 1.67 -4.02 -4.00
C VAL A 102 2.76 -4.10 -5.07
N LEU A 103 3.26 -2.93 -5.47
CA LEU A 103 4.33 -2.78 -6.45
C LEU A 103 5.70 -2.76 -5.76
N GLU A 104 6.71 -3.32 -6.43
CA GLU A 104 8.09 -3.15 -6.00
C GLU A 104 8.52 -1.68 -6.07
N ARG A 105 9.40 -1.28 -5.15
CA ARG A 105 10.00 0.05 -5.18
C ARG A 105 11.03 0.12 -6.29
N ASP A 106 10.69 0.84 -7.36
CA ASP A 106 11.57 1.01 -8.50
C ASP A 106 12.75 1.93 -8.13
N TYR A 107 13.92 1.34 -7.86
CA TYR A 107 15.12 2.04 -7.40
C TYR A 107 15.81 2.83 -8.53
N ASN A 108 15.32 2.74 -9.77
CA ASN A 108 16.00 3.24 -10.96
C ASN A 108 15.81 4.75 -11.23
N SER A 109 15.06 5.45 -10.38
CA SER A 109 14.80 6.89 -10.58
C SER A 109 15.95 7.81 -10.17
N SER A 110 17.04 7.31 -9.57
CA SER A 110 18.20 8.15 -9.24
C SER A 110 19.31 8.17 -10.29
N ASP A 111 19.27 7.25 -11.26
CA ASP A 111 20.42 7.05 -12.17
C ASP A 111 20.49 8.10 -13.29
N TYR A 112 19.36 8.65 -13.70
CA TYR A 112 19.32 9.66 -14.78
C TYR A 112 20.03 10.97 -14.41
N GLN A 113 20.01 11.36 -13.14
CA GLN A 113 20.61 12.63 -12.69
C GLN A 113 22.14 12.51 -12.62
N VAL A 114 22.64 11.38 -12.13
CA VAL A 114 24.07 11.06 -12.08
C VAL A 114 24.63 10.85 -13.49
N GLN A 115 23.91 10.10 -14.33
CA GLN A 115 24.29 9.88 -15.73
C GLN A 115 24.40 11.20 -16.50
N SER A 116 23.44 12.12 -16.32
CA SER A 116 23.45 13.43 -16.98
C SER A 116 24.67 14.27 -16.59
N PHE A 117 25.05 14.27 -15.31
CA PHE A 117 26.25 14.96 -14.85
C PHE A 117 27.53 14.43 -15.52
N PHE A 118 27.69 13.11 -15.60
CA PHE A 118 28.87 12.50 -16.23
C PHE A 118 28.92 12.71 -17.74
N VAL A 119 27.77 12.75 -18.42
CA VAL A 119 27.70 13.07 -19.86
C VAL A 119 28.19 14.50 -20.11
N VAL A 120 27.67 15.49 -19.36
CA VAL A 120 28.09 16.89 -19.50
C VAL A 120 29.57 17.06 -19.17
N LEU A 121 30.05 16.44 -18.09
CA LEU A 121 31.47 16.49 -17.70
C LEU A 121 32.37 15.90 -18.80
N SER A 122 31.97 14.78 -19.40
CA SER A 122 32.73 14.13 -20.47
C SER A 122 32.82 15.03 -21.71
N VAL A 123 31.70 15.67 -22.09
CA VAL A 123 31.69 16.63 -23.22
C VAL A 123 32.62 17.82 -22.95
N LEU A 124 32.59 18.39 -21.74
CA LEU A 124 33.47 19.49 -21.35
C LEU A 124 34.94 19.09 -21.40
N LEU A 125 35.31 17.92 -20.87
CA LEU A 125 36.69 17.42 -20.91
C LEU A 125 37.19 17.22 -22.34
N VAL A 126 36.36 16.67 -23.23
CA VAL A 126 36.69 16.50 -24.64
C VAL A 126 36.90 17.87 -25.31
N LEU A 127 36.02 18.84 -25.06
CA LEU A 127 36.16 20.20 -25.59
C LEU A 127 37.43 20.88 -25.07
N SER A 128 37.71 20.82 -23.77
CA SER A 128 38.94 21.37 -23.19
C SER A 128 40.18 20.72 -23.77
N PHE A 129 40.18 19.40 -23.97
CA PHE A 129 41.27 18.67 -24.61
C PHE A 129 41.46 19.11 -26.07
N LEU A 130 40.39 19.25 -26.84
CA LEU A 130 40.44 19.70 -28.23
C LEU A 130 40.95 21.14 -28.35
N VAL A 131 40.46 22.05 -27.51
CA VAL A 131 40.95 23.44 -27.45
C VAL A 131 42.44 23.46 -27.12
N ASN A 132 42.86 22.73 -26.08
CA ASN A 132 44.26 22.69 -25.67
C ASN A 132 45.17 22.07 -26.75
N ARG A 133 44.68 21.05 -27.48
CA ARG A 133 45.42 20.42 -28.59
C ARG A 133 45.52 21.31 -29.83
N LEU A 134 44.46 22.05 -30.16
CA LEU A 134 44.41 22.92 -31.33
C LEU A 134 45.19 24.23 -31.12
N TRP A 135 45.16 24.79 -29.91
CA TRP A 135 45.75 26.10 -29.60
C TRP A 135 47.13 25.99 -28.92
N GLY A 136 47.45 24.85 -28.30
CA GLY A 136 48.73 24.63 -27.62
C GLY A 136 49.96 24.51 -28.53
N LYS A 137 49.80 24.51 -29.87
CA LYS A 137 50.93 24.46 -30.81
C LYS A 137 51.50 25.81 -31.24
N GLU A 138 50.83 26.93 -30.97
CA GLU A 138 51.32 28.26 -31.40
C GLU A 138 51.72 29.22 -30.26
N SER A 139 51.50 28.87 -28.99
CA SER A 139 51.79 29.77 -27.86
C SER A 139 53.24 29.74 -27.33
N MET A 140 54.15 28.98 -27.95
CA MET A 140 55.58 29.01 -27.60
C MET A 140 56.42 29.23 -28.86
N ARG A 141 56.40 30.47 -29.37
CA ARG A 141 57.53 30.99 -30.16
C ARG A 141 58.23 32.05 -29.32
N PRO A 142 59.56 31.95 -29.14
CA PRO A 142 60.35 33.00 -28.48
C PRO A 142 60.34 34.29 -29.30
#